data_AF-A0A6C0EFV2-F1
#
_entry.id   AF-A0A6C0EFV2-F1
#
_cell.length_a   1.000
_cell.length_b   1.000
_cell.length_c   1.000
_cell.angle_alpha   90.00
_cell.angle_beta   90.00
_cell.angle_gamma   90.00
#
_symmetry.space_group_name_H-M   'P 1'
#
loop_
_entity.id
_entity.type
_entity.pdbx_description
1 polymer ?
#
loop_
_entity_poly.entity_id
_entity_poly.type
_entity_poly.pdbx_seq_one_letter_code
_entity_poly.pdbx_strand_id
1 'polypeptide(L)'
;MDTSSDTSSDTSIIKSTNNSEKKEFNNAVFMFYKLKNQYQYSIDEEKKNLIKIKELSWREKRREYKRYKPKCINCKRAVGTVFSVGKNSSNSSTENETESDVRILRAYCGDRLNPCPLNIEITSNIFNTKEYLNDEENNLTNDKTDVIKYKNDLLFGYLSENEVVDKFEELKEQIKSETSNYEFLLSQYNEVVNNNEKLSKINKNTKEIYELIDKLRNTMDKYEKTDNIRYVDDAVTLYVNELTPKIKQNNQLKYKVEYVEFNEYDDTYKLVQLPYTVEDLEASLDNKVVNLVTGLAKFKPLNK
;
A
#
# COMPACT_ATOMS: atom_id res chain seq x y z
N MET A 1 -9.14 -52.08 1.79
CA MET A 1 -9.93 -50.87 2.03
C MET A 1 -9.20 -50.08 3.09
N ASP A 2 -8.45 -49.09 2.63
CA ASP A 2 -8.45 -47.71 3.15
C ASP A 2 -7.09 -47.08 2.90
N THR A 3 -7.04 -46.39 1.76
CA THR A 3 -5.97 -45.53 1.28
C THR A 3 -6.15 -44.15 1.89
N SER A 4 -5.20 -43.77 2.74
CA SER A 4 -4.97 -42.41 3.18
C SER A 4 -3.88 -41.78 2.31
N SER A 5 -4.24 -40.81 1.47
CA SER A 5 -3.34 -39.77 0.93
C SER A 5 -4.14 -38.70 0.18
N ASP A 6 -3.57 -37.49 0.13
CA ASP A 6 -3.96 -36.35 -0.73
C ASP A 6 -4.87 -35.28 -0.12
N THR A 7 -4.31 -34.49 0.81
CA THR A 7 -4.77 -33.11 1.10
C THR A 7 -3.63 -32.08 1.20
N SER A 8 -2.37 -32.48 0.96
CA SER A 8 -1.21 -31.59 1.12
C SER A 8 -0.70 -30.91 -0.17
N SER A 9 -1.17 -31.31 -1.36
CA SER A 9 -0.72 -30.76 -2.65
C SER A 9 -1.40 -29.44 -3.02
N ASP A 10 -2.69 -29.29 -2.73
CA ASP A 10 -3.51 -28.21 -3.29
C ASP A 10 -3.23 -26.83 -2.66
N THR A 11 -2.88 -26.80 -1.37
CA THR A 11 -2.54 -25.56 -0.65
C THR A 11 -1.27 -24.88 -1.17
N SER A 12 -0.37 -25.63 -1.80
CA SER A 12 0.90 -25.10 -2.35
C SER A 12 0.74 -24.49 -3.74
N ILE A 13 -0.21 -25.01 -4.53
CA ILE A 13 -0.53 -24.52 -5.88
C ILE A 13 -1.35 -23.21 -5.81
N ILE A 14 -2.26 -23.08 -4.83
CA ILE A 14 -3.07 -21.86 -4.62
C ILE A 14 -2.21 -20.69 -4.08
N LYS A 15 -1.23 -20.97 -3.20
CA LYS A 15 -0.29 -19.93 -2.71
C LYS A 15 0.68 -19.43 -3.80
N SER A 16 1.02 -20.25 -4.78
CA SER A 16 1.98 -19.89 -5.84
C SER A 16 1.34 -19.10 -6.99
N THR A 17 0.07 -19.38 -7.32
CA THR A 17 -0.72 -18.63 -8.31
C THR A 17 -1.02 -17.20 -7.84
N ASN A 18 -1.49 -17.03 -6.59
CA ASN A 18 -1.74 -15.71 -5.99
C ASN A 18 -0.50 -14.80 -5.94
N ASN A 19 0.70 -15.37 -5.78
CA ASN A 19 1.94 -14.59 -5.73
C ASN A 19 2.40 -14.13 -7.13
N SER A 20 2.12 -14.91 -8.18
CA SER A 20 2.45 -14.54 -9.56
C SER A 20 1.59 -13.39 -10.06
N GLU A 21 0.27 -13.43 -9.81
CA GLU A 21 -0.67 -12.37 -10.20
C GLU A 21 -0.40 -11.07 -9.47
N LYS A 22 -0.14 -11.13 -8.16
CA LYS A 22 0.27 -9.95 -7.37
C LYS A 22 1.55 -9.31 -7.92
N LYS A 23 2.53 -10.13 -8.32
CA LYS A 23 3.78 -9.62 -8.90
C LYS A 23 3.55 -8.98 -10.27
N GLU A 24 2.70 -9.56 -11.12
CA GLU A 24 2.34 -8.98 -12.41
C GLU A 24 1.64 -7.62 -12.26
N PHE A 25 0.66 -7.54 -11.36
CA PHE A 25 -0.03 -6.30 -11.03
C PHE A 25 0.94 -5.22 -10.54
N ASN A 26 1.80 -5.55 -9.57
CA ASN A 26 2.79 -4.60 -9.04
C ASN A 26 3.75 -4.11 -10.13
N ASN A 27 4.18 -5.01 -11.03
CA ASN A 27 5.00 -4.62 -12.18
C ASN A 27 4.26 -3.68 -13.13
N ALA A 28 2.98 -3.94 -13.42
CA ALA A 28 2.16 -3.08 -14.27
C ALA A 28 2.00 -1.67 -13.66
N VAL A 29 1.70 -1.58 -12.36
CA VAL A 29 1.59 -0.32 -11.62
C VAL A 29 2.92 0.42 -11.63
N PHE A 30 4.03 -0.28 -11.37
CA PHE A 30 5.37 0.30 -11.44
C PHE A 30 5.68 0.84 -12.84
N MET A 31 5.37 0.08 -13.90
CA MET A 31 5.54 0.53 -15.28
C MET A 31 4.72 1.78 -15.59
N PHE A 32 3.46 1.83 -15.14
CA PHE A 32 2.60 3.00 -15.30
C PHE A 32 3.24 4.26 -14.70
N TYR A 33 3.65 4.22 -13.43
CA TYR A 33 4.25 5.37 -12.75
C TYR A 33 5.63 5.72 -13.31
N LYS A 34 6.41 4.73 -13.75
CA LYS A 34 7.68 4.95 -14.45
C LYS A 34 7.48 5.75 -15.74
N LEU A 35 6.54 5.35 -16.60
CA LEU A 35 6.23 6.06 -17.85
C LEU A 35 5.67 7.46 -17.58
N LYS A 36 4.82 7.60 -16.56
CA LYS A 36 4.27 8.89 -16.14
C LYS A 36 5.38 9.86 -15.70
N ASN A 37 6.32 9.37 -14.87
CA ASN A 37 7.46 10.17 -14.41
C ASN A 37 8.35 10.59 -15.60
N GLN A 38 8.72 9.66 -16.48
CA GLN A 38 9.50 9.99 -17.68
C GLN A 38 8.82 11.06 -18.55
N TYR A 39 7.50 10.95 -18.72
CA TYR A 39 6.72 11.95 -19.46
C TYR A 39 6.73 13.32 -18.75
N GLN A 40 6.49 13.36 -17.44
CA GLN A 40 6.52 14.60 -16.65
C GLN A 40 7.91 15.26 -16.66
N TYR A 41 8.97 14.47 -16.49
CA TYR A 41 10.35 14.94 -16.55
C TYR A 41 10.66 15.62 -17.88
N SER A 42 10.25 15.02 -19.01
CA SER A 42 10.44 15.62 -20.34
C SER A 42 9.73 16.97 -20.50
N ILE A 43 8.57 17.13 -19.88
CA ILE A 43 7.83 18.40 -19.89
C ILE A 43 8.52 19.44 -19.00
N ASP A 44 9.02 19.03 -17.84
CA ASP A 44 9.67 19.93 -16.89
C ASP A 44 11.05 20.39 -17.36
N GLU A 45 11.79 19.55 -18.10
CA GLU A 45 13.01 19.98 -18.80
C GLU A 45 12.71 21.08 -19.82
N GLU A 46 11.66 20.92 -20.63
CA GLU A 46 11.26 21.94 -21.60
C GLU A 46 10.81 23.24 -20.93
N LYS A 47 10.09 23.15 -19.80
CA LYS A 47 9.80 24.33 -18.97
C LYS A 47 11.08 25.02 -18.50
N LYS A 48 12.05 24.27 -17.99
CA LYS A 48 13.34 24.82 -17.54
C LYS A 48 14.10 25.49 -18.70
N ASN A 49 14.09 24.88 -19.89
CA ASN A 49 14.71 25.45 -21.08
C ASN A 49 14.06 26.78 -21.48
N LEU A 50 12.73 26.86 -21.51
CA LEU A 50 12.00 28.11 -21.78
C LEU A 50 12.27 29.19 -20.73
N ILE A 51 12.37 28.82 -19.44
CA ILE A 51 12.66 29.75 -18.35
C ILE A 51 14.06 30.36 -18.48
N LYS A 52 15.06 29.59 -18.91
CA LYS A 52 16.46 30.03 -19.07
C LYS A 52 16.67 31.09 -20.15
N ILE A 53 15.77 31.21 -21.12
CA ILE A 53 15.90 32.20 -22.21
C ILE A 53 15.73 33.60 -21.64
N LYS A 54 16.82 34.38 -21.58
CA LYS A 54 16.83 35.74 -21.00
C LYS A 54 16.13 36.78 -21.87
N GLU A 55 16.06 36.53 -23.17
CA GLU A 55 15.52 37.45 -24.19
C GLU A 55 13.98 37.53 -24.19
N LEU A 56 13.30 36.51 -23.66
CA LEU A 56 11.83 36.44 -23.65
C LEU A 56 11.26 36.95 -22.32
N SER A 57 10.24 37.79 -22.40
CA SER A 57 9.43 38.16 -21.24
C SER A 57 8.63 36.97 -20.69
N TRP A 58 8.19 37.04 -19.43
CA TRP A 58 7.33 36.01 -18.82
C TRP A 58 6.01 35.76 -19.58
N ARG A 59 5.50 36.77 -20.28
CA ARG A 59 4.30 36.64 -21.11
C ARG A 59 4.58 35.81 -22.36
N GLU A 60 5.73 36.04 -22.99
CA GLU A 60 6.13 35.32 -24.20
C GLU A 60 6.53 33.88 -23.90
N LYS A 61 7.21 33.62 -22.79
CA LYS A 61 7.50 32.26 -22.30
C LYS A 61 6.23 31.43 -22.11
N ARG A 62 5.19 32.01 -21.51
CA ARG A 62 3.87 31.36 -21.37
C ARG A 62 3.22 31.07 -22.72
N ARG A 63 3.36 31.97 -23.70
CA ARG A 63 2.83 31.79 -25.06
C ARG A 63 3.55 30.64 -25.77
N GLU A 64 4.87 30.56 -25.68
CA GLU A 64 5.65 29.46 -26.27
C GLU A 64 5.35 28.12 -25.60
N TYR A 65 5.25 28.09 -24.27
CA TYR A 65 4.84 26.88 -23.57
C TYR A 65 3.43 26.40 -23.96
N LYS A 66 2.49 27.32 -24.23
CA LYS A 66 1.15 26.95 -24.71
C LYS A 66 1.17 26.35 -26.13
N ARG A 67 2.17 26.70 -26.95
CA ARG A 67 2.37 26.14 -28.30
C ARG A 67 3.08 24.80 -28.25
N TYR A 68 3.91 24.58 -27.24
CA TYR A 68 4.60 23.32 -27.04
C TYR A 68 3.61 22.17 -26.90
N LYS A 69 3.76 21.17 -27.76
CA LYS A 69 3.01 19.92 -27.70
C LYS A 69 3.95 18.82 -27.24
N PRO A 70 3.75 18.24 -26.04
CA PRO A 70 4.59 17.17 -25.56
C PRO A 70 4.52 15.96 -26.49
N LYS A 71 5.63 15.22 -26.57
CA LYS A 71 5.70 14.01 -27.38
C LYS A 71 5.08 12.84 -26.63
N CYS A 72 4.32 11.99 -27.33
CA CYS A 72 3.81 10.74 -26.76
C CYS A 72 4.97 9.85 -26.32
N ILE A 73 4.89 9.28 -25.11
CA ILE A 73 5.95 8.45 -24.52
C ILE A 73 6.25 7.20 -25.36
N ASN A 74 5.26 6.67 -26.09
CA ASN A 74 5.41 5.47 -26.91
C ASN A 74 5.81 5.79 -28.37
N CYS A 75 5.02 6.59 -29.10
CA CYS A 75 5.27 6.87 -30.53
C CYS A 75 6.09 8.13 -30.83
N LYS A 76 6.45 8.92 -29.81
CA LYS A 76 7.25 10.16 -29.93
C LYS A 76 6.65 11.28 -30.81
N ARG A 77 5.42 11.11 -31.32
CA ARG A 77 4.68 12.16 -32.06
C ARG A 77 4.22 13.27 -31.11
N ALA A 78 4.09 14.49 -31.62
CA ALA A 78 3.66 15.69 -30.87
C ALA A 78 2.14 15.72 -30.58
N VAL A 79 1.66 14.64 -29.96
CA VAL A 79 0.24 14.40 -29.61
C VAL A 79 0.06 14.21 -28.10
N GLY A 80 1.15 14.14 -27.34
CA GLY A 80 1.14 13.86 -25.91
C GLY A 80 0.75 12.44 -25.53
N THR A 81 0.87 12.14 -24.24
CA THR A 81 0.31 10.95 -23.60
C THR A 81 -0.66 11.39 -22.53
N VAL A 82 -1.84 10.78 -22.52
CA VAL A 82 -2.83 11.02 -21.49
C VAL A 82 -2.61 10.01 -20.39
N PHE A 83 -2.35 10.49 -19.18
CA PHE A 83 -2.34 9.69 -17.95
C PHE A 83 -3.52 10.15 -17.10
N SER A 84 -4.42 9.24 -16.75
CA SER A 84 -5.51 9.52 -15.81
C SER A 84 -5.46 8.54 -14.64
N VAL A 85 -5.78 9.08 -13.46
CA VAL A 85 -5.95 8.34 -12.21
C VAL A 85 -7.30 8.80 -11.67
N GLY A 86 -8.32 7.98 -11.84
CA GLY A 86 -9.69 8.31 -11.45
C GLY A 86 -10.28 7.22 -10.59
N LYS A 87 -11.30 7.58 -9.81
CA LYS A 87 -12.22 6.60 -9.22
C LYS A 87 -13.29 6.33 -10.27
N ASN A 88 -13.59 5.06 -10.53
CA ASN A 88 -14.88 4.73 -11.11
C ASN A 88 -15.86 4.70 -9.94
N SER A 89 -16.56 5.81 -9.67
CA SER A 89 -17.93 5.66 -9.17
C SER A 89 -18.68 5.16 -10.39
N SER A 90 -18.98 3.86 -10.43
CA SER A 90 -19.97 3.38 -11.37
C SER A 90 -21.19 4.27 -11.15
N ASN A 91 -21.70 4.91 -12.21
CA ASN A 91 -23.09 5.36 -12.24
C ASN A 91 -23.98 4.10 -12.22
N SER A 92 -23.89 3.29 -11.16
CA SER A 92 -24.81 2.23 -10.83
C SER A 92 -25.93 2.92 -10.05
N SER A 93 -26.94 3.36 -10.78
CA SER A 93 -28.24 3.73 -10.23
C SER A 93 -28.96 2.47 -9.72
N THR A 94 -28.35 1.79 -8.76
CA THR A 94 -28.93 0.65 -8.04
C THR A 94 -28.46 0.78 -6.60
N GLU A 95 -29.37 1.12 -5.72
CA GLU A 95 -29.14 1.69 -4.38
C GLU A 95 -28.49 0.76 -3.34
N ASN A 96 -27.93 -0.39 -3.73
CA ASN A 96 -27.47 -1.42 -2.79
C ASN A 96 -26.13 -2.07 -3.19
N GLU A 97 -25.15 -1.31 -3.64
CA GLU A 97 -23.78 -1.79 -3.73
C GLU A 97 -22.88 -0.78 -3.01
N THR A 98 -22.25 -1.23 -1.92
CA THR A 98 -21.18 -0.50 -1.23
C THR A 98 -20.20 0.04 -2.27
N GLU A 99 -20.16 1.37 -2.45
CA GLU A 99 -19.26 2.09 -3.35
C GLU A 99 -17.81 1.74 -2.98
N SER A 100 -17.31 0.63 -3.53
CA SER A 100 -15.90 0.32 -3.49
C SER A 100 -15.29 1.21 -4.55
N ASP A 101 -14.64 2.28 -4.12
CA ASP A 101 -13.95 3.25 -4.97
C ASP A 101 -12.83 2.56 -5.78
N VAL A 102 -13.18 1.88 -6.88
CA VAL A 102 -12.20 1.21 -7.71
C VAL A 102 -11.36 2.27 -8.42
N ARG A 103 -10.09 2.33 -8.05
CA ARG A 103 -9.12 3.24 -8.66
C ARG A 103 -8.70 2.69 -10.02
N ILE A 104 -8.84 3.50 -11.06
CA ILE A 104 -8.43 3.14 -12.42
C ILE A 104 -7.26 4.00 -12.86
N LEU A 105 -6.18 3.34 -13.25
CA LEU A 105 -5.00 3.94 -13.86
C LEU A 105 -5.09 3.74 -15.37
N ARG A 106 -5.15 4.82 -16.16
CA ARG A 106 -5.17 4.73 -17.62
C ARG A 106 -4.02 5.51 -18.25
N ALA A 107 -3.36 4.91 -19.23
CA ALA A 107 -2.40 5.60 -20.09
C ALA A 107 -2.64 5.26 -21.56
N TYR A 108 -2.83 6.29 -22.40
CA TYR A 108 -3.05 6.12 -23.83
C TYR A 108 -2.52 7.30 -24.66
N CYS A 109 -2.39 7.09 -25.96
CA CYS A 109 -1.93 8.11 -26.91
C CYS A 109 -2.93 9.26 -27.03
N GLY A 110 -2.47 10.52 -27.00
CA GLY A 110 -3.36 11.69 -27.11
C GLY A 110 -3.95 11.96 -28.51
N ASP A 111 -3.55 11.16 -29.51
CA ASP A 111 -4.12 11.24 -30.86
C ASP A 111 -5.47 10.50 -30.92
N ARG A 112 -6.54 11.21 -31.29
CA ARG A 112 -7.89 10.65 -31.40
C ARG A 112 -8.17 9.96 -32.73
N LEU A 113 -7.41 10.29 -33.78
CA LEU A 113 -7.65 9.76 -35.13
C LEU A 113 -6.82 8.51 -35.38
N ASN A 114 -5.53 8.56 -35.04
CA ASN A 114 -4.60 7.45 -35.23
C ASN A 114 -3.77 7.25 -33.95
N PRO A 115 -4.36 6.77 -32.84
CA PRO A 115 -3.60 6.48 -31.62
C PRO A 115 -2.53 5.42 -31.88
N CYS A 116 -1.36 5.55 -31.26
CA CYS A 116 -0.41 4.45 -31.26
C CYS A 116 -0.89 3.34 -30.32
N PRO A 117 -0.32 2.12 -30.38
CA PRO A 117 -0.75 0.97 -29.56
C PRO A 117 -0.62 1.11 -28.04
N LEU A 118 -0.24 2.29 -27.51
CA LEU A 118 -0.13 2.51 -26.07
C LEU A 118 -1.53 2.41 -25.46
N ASN A 119 -1.76 1.37 -24.67
CA ASN A 119 -2.97 1.18 -23.91
C ASN A 119 -2.64 0.48 -22.60
N ILE A 120 -2.64 1.24 -21.51
CA ILE A 120 -2.51 0.72 -20.16
C ILE A 120 -3.81 1.02 -19.44
N GLU A 121 -4.42 -0.01 -18.88
CA GLU A 121 -5.59 0.10 -18.00
C GLU A 121 -5.41 -0.89 -16.84
N ILE A 122 -5.34 -0.35 -15.63
CA ILE A 122 -5.15 -1.11 -14.40
C ILE A 122 -6.26 -0.71 -13.44
N THR A 123 -7.04 -1.68 -12.97
CA THR A 123 -8.01 -1.50 -11.91
C THR A 123 -7.39 -1.93 -10.60
N SER A 124 -7.42 -1.03 -9.63
CA SER A 124 -6.82 -1.19 -8.33
C SER A 124 -7.88 -0.86 -7.29
N ASN A 125 -8.26 -1.83 -6.49
CA ASN A 125 -9.11 -1.61 -5.35
C ASN A 125 -8.28 -1.91 -4.11
N ILE A 126 -7.45 -0.92 -3.77
CA ILE A 126 -6.58 -0.92 -2.59
C ILE A 126 -7.26 -0.05 -1.55
N PHE A 127 -7.38 -0.56 -0.34
CA PHE A 127 -7.95 0.12 0.81
C PHE A 127 -7.05 -0.04 2.01
N ASN A 128 -7.19 0.89 2.95
CA ASN A 128 -6.51 0.77 4.23
C ASN A 128 -7.20 -0.29 5.08
N THR A 129 -6.45 -1.31 5.52
CA THR A 129 -7.00 -2.42 6.30
C THR A 129 -7.66 -1.96 7.60
N LYS A 130 -7.14 -0.90 8.24
CA LYS A 130 -7.70 -0.40 9.51
C LYS A 130 -9.01 0.36 9.29
N GLU A 131 -9.09 1.17 8.25
CA GLU A 131 -10.33 1.90 7.91
C GLU A 131 -11.44 0.90 7.60
N TYR A 132 -11.13 -0.08 6.74
CA TYR A 132 -12.09 -1.12 6.37
C TYR A 132 -12.51 -1.99 7.57
N LEU A 133 -11.59 -2.30 8.50
CA LEU A 133 -11.96 -3.01 9.74
C LEU A 133 -12.96 -2.23 10.59
N ASN A 134 -12.79 -0.91 10.69
CA ASN A 134 -13.76 -0.07 11.40
C ASN A 134 -15.11 -0.04 10.68
N ASP A 135 -15.11 -0.03 9.34
CA ASP A 135 -16.34 -0.05 8.54
C ASP A 135 -17.11 -1.36 8.74
N GLU A 136 -16.43 -2.51 8.70
CA GLU A 136 -17.05 -3.81 9.01
C GLU A 136 -17.55 -3.89 10.45
N GLU A 137 -16.84 -3.34 11.43
CA GLU A 137 -17.31 -3.26 12.83
C GLU A 137 -18.58 -2.40 12.96
N ASN A 138 -18.64 -1.30 12.20
CA ASN A 138 -19.83 -0.44 12.14
C ASN A 138 -21.00 -1.17 11.48
N ASN A 139 -20.78 -1.91 10.38
CA ASN A 139 -21.81 -2.71 9.72
C ASN A 139 -22.39 -3.77 10.66
N LEU A 140 -21.55 -4.55 11.34
CA LEU A 140 -21.99 -5.51 12.35
C LEU A 140 -22.76 -4.84 13.51
N THR A 141 -22.45 -3.59 13.83
CA THR A 141 -23.18 -2.82 14.85
C THR A 141 -24.54 -2.34 14.34
N ASN A 142 -24.63 -1.95 13.06
CA ASN A 142 -25.87 -1.61 12.40
C ASN A 142 -26.79 -2.84 12.29
N ASP A 143 -26.25 -3.99 11.89
CA ASP A 143 -27.00 -5.25 11.81
C ASP A 143 -27.58 -5.65 13.17
N LYS A 144 -26.80 -5.51 14.26
CA LYS A 144 -27.32 -5.71 15.64
C LYS A 144 -28.45 -4.75 15.96
N THR A 145 -28.37 -3.52 15.48
CA THR A 145 -29.41 -2.51 15.69
C THR A 145 -30.67 -2.87 14.90
N ASP A 146 -30.52 -3.39 13.68
CA ASP A 146 -31.63 -3.81 12.84
C ASP A 146 -32.32 -5.07 13.39
N VAL A 147 -31.58 -6.00 14.02
CA VAL A 147 -32.18 -7.08 14.83
C VAL A 147 -33.13 -6.52 15.89
N ILE A 148 -32.71 -5.48 16.60
CA ILE A 148 -33.52 -4.86 17.67
C ILE A 148 -34.75 -4.18 17.06
N LYS A 149 -34.58 -3.46 15.94
CA LYS A 149 -35.71 -2.83 15.22
C LYS A 149 -36.73 -3.86 14.77
N TYR A 150 -36.33 -4.93 14.08
CA TYR A 150 -37.26 -5.95 13.61
C TYR A 150 -37.97 -6.67 14.74
N LYS A 151 -37.30 -6.91 15.89
CA LYS A 151 -37.98 -7.43 17.10
C LYS A 151 -39.04 -6.47 17.62
N ASN A 152 -38.73 -5.17 17.69
CA ASN A 152 -39.68 -4.16 18.15
C ASN A 152 -40.85 -4.00 17.17
N ASP A 153 -40.57 -3.97 15.88
CA ASP A 153 -41.59 -3.85 14.83
C ASP A 153 -42.56 -5.04 14.85
N LEU A 154 -42.08 -6.25 15.13
CA LEU A 154 -42.93 -7.40 15.38
C LEU A 154 -43.79 -7.22 16.65
N LEU A 155 -43.18 -6.80 17.77
CA LEU A 155 -43.88 -6.62 19.05
C LEU A 155 -45.00 -5.57 18.99
N PHE A 156 -44.80 -4.51 18.21
CA PHE A 156 -45.78 -3.43 18.04
C PHE A 156 -46.73 -3.66 16.85
N GLY A 157 -46.58 -4.77 16.13
CA GLY A 157 -47.46 -5.14 15.01
C GLY A 157 -47.25 -4.31 13.74
N TYR A 158 -46.08 -3.69 13.57
CA TYR A 158 -45.69 -3.00 12.33
C TYR A 158 -45.21 -3.97 11.25
N LEU A 159 -44.78 -5.18 11.62
CA LEU A 159 -44.41 -6.26 10.70
C LEU A 159 -45.12 -7.56 11.08
N SER A 160 -45.41 -8.40 10.09
CA SER A 160 -45.94 -9.75 10.30
C SER A 160 -44.82 -10.74 10.65
N GLU A 161 -45.17 -11.86 11.30
CA GLU A 161 -44.21 -12.91 11.65
C GLU A 161 -43.45 -13.45 10.43
N ASN A 162 -44.15 -13.64 9.30
CA ASN A 162 -43.53 -14.15 8.07
C ASN A 162 -42.50 -13.16 7.50
N GLU A 163 -42.84 -11.88 7.41
CA GLU A 163 -41.91 -10.83 6.94
C GLU A 163 -40.69 -10.68 7.83
N VAL A 164 -40.84 -10.92 9.13
CA VAL A 164 -39.76 -10.84 10.11
C VAL A 164 -38.83 -12.05 10.01
N VAL A 165 -39.37 -13.25 9.75
CA VAL A 165 -38.55 -14.45 9.53
C VAL A 165 -37.66 -14.29 8.30
N ASP A 166 -38.20 -13.81 7.18
CA ASP A 166 -37.43 -13.59 5.95
C ASP A 166 -36.28 -12.60 6.19
N LYS A 167 -36.58 -11.44 6.81
CA LYS A 167 -35.57 -10.44 7.16
C LYS A 167 -34.50 -10.96 8.13
N PHE A 168 -34.87 -11.86 9.05
CA PHE A 168 -33.90 -12.45 9.97
C PHE A 168 -32.96 -13.45 9.30
N GLU A 169 -33.44 -14.24 8.34
CA GLU A 169 -32.56 -15.15 7.60
C GLU A 169 -31.59 -14.35 6.70
N GLU A 170 -32.06 -13.31 6.00
CA GLU A 170 -31.19 -12.41 5.23
C GLU A 170 -30.11 -11.78 6.12
N LEU A 171 -30.51 -11.20 7.25
CA LEU A 171 -29.60 -10.51 8.16
C LEU A 171 -28.62 -11.49 8.84
N LYS A 172 -29.02 -12.74 9.07
CA LYS A 172 -28.13 -13.78 9.57
C LYS A 172 -27.08 -14.20 8.55
N GLU A 173 -27.43 -14.28 7.27
CA GLU A 173 -26.47 -14.52 6.19
C GLU A 173 -25.49 -13.35 6.07
N GLN A 174 -25.99 -12.13 6.14
CA GLN A 174 -25.18 -10.91 6.11
C GLN A 174 -24.18 -10.86 7.28
N ILE A 175 -24.65 -10.99 8.53
CA ILE A 175 -23.78 -11.03 9.73
C ILE A 175 -22.72 -12.12 9.59
N LYS A 176 -23.09 -13.31 9.09
CA LYS A 176 -22.13 -14.41 8.93
C LYS A 176 -21.04 -14.05 7.92
N SER A 177 -21.41 -13.44 6.80
CA SER A 177 -20.48 -12.98 5.77
C SER A 177 -19.55 -11.88 6.31
N GLU A 178 -20.11 -10.83 6.90
CA GLU A 178 -19.37 -9.70 7.48
C GLU A 178 -18.44 -10.16 8.61
N THR A 179 -18.90 -11.04 9.51
CA THR A 179 -18.06 -11.60 10.57
C THR A 179 -16.88 -12.37 10.00
N SER A 180 -17.10 -13.17 8.95
CA SER A 180 -16.02 -13.94 8.31
C SER A 180 -14.99 -13.01 7.66
N ASN A 181 -15.45 -11.95 6.99
CA ASN A 181 -14.58 -10.94 6.38
C ASN A 181 -13.79 -10.16 7.43
N TYR A 182 -14.46 -9.73 8.50
CA TYR A 182 -13.85 -9.05 9.64
C TYR A 182 -12.77 -9.91 10.29
N GLU A 183 -13.05 -11.19 10.60
CA GLU A 183 -12.07 -12.11 11.18
C GLU A 183 -10.86 -12.31 10.27
N PHE A 184 -11.09 -12.48 8.96
CA PHE A 184 -10.02 -12.60 7.98
C PHE A 184 -9.14 -11.35 7.95
N LEU A 185 -9.73 -10.16 7.82
CA LEU A 185 -8.98 -8.90 7.79
C LEU A 185 -8.26 -8.62 9.10
N LEU A 186 -8.88 -8.94 10.24
CA LEU A 186 -8.30 -8.76 11.56
C LEU A 186 -7.07 -9.66 11.74
N SER A 187 -7.12 -10.90 11.23
CA SER A 187 -5.98 -11.81 11.24
C SER A 187 -4.80 -11.22 10.45
N GLN A 188 -5.05 -10.73 9.23
CA GLN A 188 -4.04 -10.12 8.36
C GLN A 188 -3.46 -8.84 8.99
N TYR A 189 -4.31 -8.00 9.57
CA TYR A 189 -3.88 -6.80 10.29
C TYR A 189 -2.99 -7.14 11.49
N ASN A 190 -3.38 -8.14 12.28
CA ASN A 190 -2.63 -8.58 13.45
C ASN A 190 -1.28 -9.22 13.08
N GLU A 191 -1.17 -9.92 11.96
CA GLU A 191 0.11 -10.44 11.47
C GLU A 191 1.13 -9.33 11.20
N VAL A 192 0.67 -8.16 10.76
CA VAL A 192 1.51 -6.99 10.49
C VAL A 192 1.79 -6.18 11.75
N VAL A 193 0.76 -5.87 12.52
CA VAL A 193 0.82 -4.91 13.64
C VAL A 193 1.11 -5.59 14.98
N ASN A 194 0.45 -6.71 15.26
CA ASN A 194 0.43 -7.37 16.57
C ASN A 194 1.03 -8.79 16.53
N ASN A 195 2.09 -8.98 15.74
CA ASN A 195 2.74 -10.28 15.64
C ASN A 195 3.37 -10.68 17.00
N ASN A 196 2.71 -11.60 17.71
CA ASN A 196 3.11 -12.01 19.06
C ASN A 196 4.53 -12.57 19.13
N GLU A 197 4.97 -13.34 18.13
CA GLU A 197 6.33 -13.86 18.10
C GLU A 197 7.36 -12.74 17.95
N LYS A 198 7.09 -11.79 17.05
CA LYS A 198 7.92 -10.60 16.83
C LYS A 198 8.01 -9.77 18.09
N LEU A 199 6.87 -9.50 18.75
CA LEU A 199 6.80 -8.76 20.01
C LEU A 199 7.58 -9.46 21.13
N SER A 200 7.46 -10.78 21.25
CA SER A 200 8.23 -11.57 22.23
C SER A 200 9.73 -11.45 22.01
N LYS A 201 10.19 -11.54 20.75
CA LYS A 201 11.62 -11.36 20.39
C LYS A 201 12.11 -9.95 20.69
N ILE A 202 11.31 -8.92 20.38
CA ILE A 202 11.62 -7.52 20.70
C ILE A 202 11.76 -7.33 22.22
N ASN A 203 10.83 -7.88 23.00
CA ASN A 203 10.86 -7.78 24.46
C ASN A 203 12.09 -8.49 25.04
N LYS A 204 12.41 -9.69 24.55
CA LYS A 204 13.64 -10.41 24.95
C LYS A 204 14.90 -9.60 24.63
N ASN A 205 15.04 -9.13 23.40
CA ASN A 205 16.20 -8.32 22.99
C ASN A 205 16.30 -7.03 23.79
N THR A 206 15.17 -6.40 24.11
CA THR A 206 15.14 -5.17 24.90
C THR A 206 15.62 -5.42 26.34
N LYS A 207 15.25 -6.55 26.96
CA LYS A 207 15.80 -6.95 28.27
C LYS A 207 17.31 -7.16 28.22
N GLU A 208 17.80 -7.91 27.23
CA GLU A 208 19.23 -8.16 27.04
C GLU A 208 20.01 -6.85 26.81
N ILE A 209 19.43 -5.89 26.06
CA ILE A 209 20.03 -4.55 25.89
C ILE A 209 20.16 -3.82 27.22
N TYR A 210 19.13 -3.83 28.06
CA TYR A 210 19.20 -3.19 29.39
C TYR A 210 20.25 -3.86 30.29
N GLU A 211 20.33 -5.19 30.27
CA GLU A 211 21.38 -5.91 31.00
C GLU A 211 22.78 -5.54 30.53
N LEU A 212 22.99 -5.36 29.22
CA LEU A 212 24.26 -4.91 28.65
C LEU A 212 24.58 -3.46 29.03
N ILE A 213 23.58 -2.57 29.05
CA ILE A 213 23.74 -1.19 29.51
C ILE A 213 24.15 -1.15 30.98
N ASP A 214 23.51 -1.95 31.83
CA ASP A 214 23.83 -2.01 33.25
C ASP A 214 25.23 -2.61 33.49
N LYS A 215 25.62 -3.63 32.72
CA LYS A 215 27.02 -4.13 32.73
C LYS A 215 28.00 -3.03 32.35
N LEU A 216 27.72 -2.28 31.28
CA LEU A 216 28.57 -1.20 30.81
C LEU A 216 28.73 -0.09 31.86
N ARG A 217 27.62 0.33 32.49
CA ARG A 217 27.63 1.29 33.61
C ARG A 217 28.48 0.79 34.77
N ASN A 218 28.28 -0.46 35.21
CA ASN A 218 29.07 -1.04 36.28
C ASN A 218 30.57 -1.13 35.96
N THR A 219 30.94 -1.37 34.69
CA THR A 219 32.34 -1.38 34.26
C THR A 219 32.94 0.03 34.32
N MET A 220 32.19 1.04 33.92
CA MET A 220 32.61 2.45 34.04
C MET A 220 32.72 2.90 35.50
N ASP A 221 31.79 2.51 36.36
CA ASP A 221 31.87 2.80 37.80
C ASP A 221 33.12 2.19 38.46
N LYS A 222 33.57 1.01 37.97
CA LYS A 222 34.83 0.40 38.43
C LYS A 222 36.04 1.18 37.94
N TYR A 223 36.02 1.68 36.72
CA TYR A 223 37.05 2.58 36.22
C TYR A 223 37.17 3.82 37.12
N GLU A 224 36.05 4.51 37.40
CA GLU A 224 36.06 5.71 38.25
C GLU A 224 36.63 5.46 39.66
N LYS A 225 36.44 4.25 40.21
CA LYS A 225 36.94 3.88 41.55
C LYS A 225 38.40 3.41 41.57
N THR A 226 38.90 2.88 40.45
CA THR A 226 40.20 2.18 40.42
C THR A 226 41.24 2.84 39.51
N ASP A 227 40.80 3.77 38.66
CA ASP A 227 41.57 4.43 37.60
C ASP A 227 42.28 3.45 36.64
N ASN A 228 41.78 2.21 36.56
CA ASN A 228 42.35 1.17 35.73
C ASN A 228 41.75 1.20 34.32
N ILE A 229 42.56 1.63 33.35
CA ILE A 229 42.16 1.82 31.95
C ILE A 229 41.66 0.54 31.26
N ARG A 230 41.98 -0.65 31.77
CA ARG A 230 41.45 -1.92 31.23
C ARG A 230 39.92 -1.99 31.30
N TYR A 231 39.31 -1.37 32.31
CA TYR A 231 37.85 -1.29 32.39
C TYR A 231 37.26 -0.43 31.26
N VAL A 232 37.98 0.58 30.78
CA VAL A 232 37.54 1.37 29.62
C VAL A 232 37.62 0.53 28.35
N ASP A 233 38.70 -0.22 28.16
CA ASP A 233 38.85 -1.13 27.01
C ASP A 233 37.76 -2.23 26.99
N ASP A 234 37.48 -2.83 28.17
CA ASP A 234 36.40 -3.79 28.34
C ASP A 234 35.02 -3.16 28.05
N ALA A 235 34.78 -1.92 28.50
CA ALA A 235 33.53 -1.20 28.26
C ALA A 235 33.33 -0.86 26.77
N VAL A 236 34.38 -0.40 26.08
CA VAL A 236 34.33 -0.14 24.63
C VAL A 236 34.12 -1.44 23.86
N THR A 237 34.80 -2.51 24.25
CA THR A 237 34.64 -3.85 23.66
C THR A 237 33.19 -4.33 23.80
N LEU A 238 32.60 -4.20 25.00
CA LEU A 238 31.21 -4.53 25.27
C LEU A 238 30.25 -3.67 24.42
N TYR A 239 30.52 -2.37 24.31
CA TYR A 239 29.71 -1.45 23.52
C TYR A 239 29.69 -1.81 22.03
N VAL A 240 30.87 -2.06 21.46
CA VAL A 240 31.04 -2.29 20.01
C VAL A 240 30.63 -3.70 19.61
N ASN A 241 30.99 -4.72 20.39
CA ASN A 241 30.81 -6.11 20.00
C ASN A 241 29.49 -6.73 20.45
N GLU A 242 28.88 -6.22 21.53
CA GLU A 242 27.65 -6.80 22.09
C GLU A 242 26.48 -5.83 21.99
N LEU A 243 26.60 -4.64 22.59
CA LEU A 243 25.48 -3.71 22.71
C LEU A 243 25.04 -3.16 21.35
N THR A 244 25.97 -2.65 20.54
CA THR A 244 25.65 -2.04 19.24
C THR A 244 24.99 -3.04 18.27
N PRO A 245 25.52 -4.26 18.08
CA PRO A 245 24.88 -5.27 17.23
C PRO A 245 23.50 -5.66 17.75
N LYS A 246 23.33 -5.76 19.08
CA LYS A 246 22.05 -6.12 19.68
C LYS A 246 20.99 -5.04 19.51
N ILE A 247 21.35 -3.77 19.67
CA ILE A 247 20.48 -2.62 19.37
C ILE A 247 20.07 -2.66 17.90
N LYS A 248 21.02 -2.85 16.97
CA LYS A 248 20.72 -2.94 15.54
C LYS A 248 19.77 -4.09 15.23
N GLN A 249 19.98 -5.27 15.81
CA GLN A 249 19.08 -6.40 15.66
C GLN A 249 17.67 -6.07 16.20
N ASN A 250 17.57 -5.40 17.35
CA ASN A 250 16.28 -5.01 17.91
C ASN A 250 15.57 -3.95 17.05
N ASN A 251 16.30 -2.98 16.51
CA ASN A 251 15.75 -1.96 15.61
C ASN A 251 15.25 -2.56 14.31
N GLN A 252 15.99 -3.50 13.70
CA GLN A 252 15.55 -4.22 12.49
C GLN A 252 14.27 -5.03 12.72
N LEU A 253 14.03 -5.49 13.96
CA LEU A 253 12.77 -6.12 14.32
C LEU A 253 11.67 -5.08 14.54
N LYS A 254 11.96 -3.95 15.20
CA LYS A 254 10.96 -2.92 15.52
C LYS A 254 10.49 -2.14 14.30
N TYR A 255 11.41 -1.79 13.41
CA TYR A 255 11.19 -0.85 12.33
C TYR A 255 11.45 -1.49 10.99
N LYS A 256 10.49 -1.33 10.08
CA LYS A 256 10.65 -1.72 8.69
C LYS A 256 11.31 -0.63 7.86
N VAL A 257 11.15 0.63 8.29
CA VAL A 257 11.81 1.79 7.70
C VAL A 257 12.55 2.54 8.80
N GLU A 258 13.85 2.72 8.61
CA GLU A 258 14.74 3.47 9.50
C GLU A 258 15.73 4.27 8.65
N TYR A 259 15.65 5.59 8.68
CA TYR A 259 16.61 6.47 8.02
C TYR A 259 16.64 7.85 8.68
N VAL A 260 17.67 8.63 8.37
CA VAL A 260 17.78 10.02 8.80
C VAL A 260 17.43 10.92 7.62
N GLU A 261 16.40 11.75 7.80
CA GLU A 261 15.97 12.77 6.86
C GLU A 261 16.67 14.09 7.21
N PHE A 262 17.26 14.75 6.21
CA PHE A 262 17.82 16.09 6.37
C PHE A 262 16.83 17.13 5.86
N ASN A 263 16.54 18.13 6.69
CA ASN A 263 15.68 19.24 6.34
C ASN A 263 16.53 20.45 5.95
N GLU A 264 16.55 20.76 4.65
CA GLU A 264 17.32 21.87 4.07
C GLU A 264 16.83 23.26 4.52
N TYR A 265 15.62 23.37 5.11
CA TYR A 265 15.06 24.68 5.51
C TYR A 265 15.50 25.14 6.89
N ASP A 266 15.81 24.21 7.80
CA ASP A 266 16.19 24.49 9.19
C ASP A 266 17.53 23.85 9.59
N ASP A 267 18.25 23.25 8.65
CA ASP A 267 19.51 22.52 8.84
C ASP A 267 19.41 21.42 9.92
N THR A 268 18.23 20.82 10.09
CA THR A 268 18.01 19.75 11.08
C THR A 268 18.03 18.35 10.48
N TYR A 269 18.45 17.39 11.30
CA TYR A 269 18.37 15.96 11.00
C TYR A 269 17.25 15.32 11.83
N LYS A 270 16.35 14.62 11.16
CA LYS A 270 15.24 13.90 11.78
C LYS A 270 15.41 12.40 11.58
N LEU A 271 15.41 11.65 12.67
CA LEU A 271 15.33 10.19 12.62
C LEU A 271 13.89 9.78 12.31
N VAL A 272 13.70 9.05 11.22
CA VAL A 272 12.42 8.49 10.80
C VAL A 272 12.44 6.99 11.07
N GLN A 273 11.52 6.53 11.93
CA GLN A 273 11.39 5.14 12.34
C GLN A 273 9.94 4.71 12.26
N LEU A 274 9.62 3.84 11.30
CA LEU A 274 8.26 3.34 11.08
C LEU A 274 8.20 1.82 11.27
N PRO A 275 7.27 1.32 12.12
CA PRO A 275 7.13 -0.12 12.37
C PRO A 275 6.59 -0.90 11.15
N TYR A 276 5.83 -0.22 10.30
CA TYR A 276 5.20 -0.74 9.09
C TYR A 276 5.17 0.35 8.01
N THR A 277 5.11 -0.05 6.74
CA THR A 277 4.91 0.86 5.62
C THR A 277 3.41 1.10 5.38
N VAL A 278 3.08 2.05 4.49
CA VAL A 278 1.69 2.22 4.03
C VAL A 278 1.21 0.97 3.31
N GLU A 279 2.04 0.38 2.44
CA GLU A 279 1.75 -0.87 1.71
C GLU A 279 1.47 -2.05 2.66
N ASP A 280 2.09 -2.08 3.84
CA ASP A 280 1.82 -3.13 4.84
C ASP A 280 0.43 -3.03 5.47
N LEU A 281 -0.16 -1.83 5.45
CA LEU A 281 -1.51 -1.55 5.95
C LEU A 281 -2.54 -1.47 4.83
N GLU A 282 -2.14 -1.83 3.61
CA GLU A 282 -3.01 -1.85 2.45
C GLU A 282 -3.41 -3.29 2.14
N ALA A 283 -4.72 -3.50 1.97
CA ALA A 283 -5.27 -4.71 1.40
C ALA A 283 -5.86 -4.40 0.04
N SER A 284 -5.96 -5.42 -0.81
CA SER A 284 -6.53 -5.27 -2.13
C SER A 284 -7.56 -6.34 -2.42
N LEU A 285 -8.70 -5.93 -2.95
CA LEU A 285 -9.73 -6.79 -3.53
C LEU A 285 -9.65 -6.61 -5.05
N ASP A 286 -9.69 -7.68 -5.83
CA ASP A 286 -9.89 -7.63 -7.30
C ASP A 286 -8.95 -6.69 -8.10
N ASN A 287 -7.69 -6.61 -7.69
CA ASN A 287 -6.65 -5.96 -8.49
C ASN A 287 -6.51 -6.66 -9.85
N LYS A 288 -6.64 -5.91 -10.94
CA LYS A 288 -6.59 -6.48 -12.28
C LYS A 288 -5.86 -5.58 -13.28
N VAL A 289 -5.01 -6.20 -14.08
CA VAL A 289 -4.42 -5.59 -15.26
C VAL A 289 -5.39 -5.85 -16.42
N VAL A 290 -6.14 -4.83 -16.81
CA VAL A 290 -7.11 -4.94 -17.91
C VAL A 290 -6.38 -4.88 -19.26
N ASN A 291 -5.44 -3.95 -19.39
CA ASN A 291 -4.60 -3.79 -20.57
C ASN A 291 -3.17 -3.36 -20.17
N LEU A 292 -2.15 -3.96 -20.78
CA LEU A 292 -0.76 -3.55 -20.59
C LEU A 292 0.01 -3.61 -21.92
N VAL A 293 -0.27 -2.67 -22.81
CA VAL A 293 0.43 -2.56 -24.09
C VAL A 293 1.44 -1.42 -24.05
N THR A 294 2.71 -1.78 -23.91
CA THR A 294 3.85 -0.86 -23.97
C THR A 294 4.71 -1.18 -25.19
N GLY A 295 4.78 -0.27 -26.16
CA GLY A 295 5.60 -0.44 -27.37
C GLY A 295 4.84 -0.18 -28.67
N LEU A 296 5.59 0.04 -29.75
CA LEU A 296 5.05 0.01 -31.11
C LEU A 296 4.92 -1.46 -31.51
N ALA A 297 3.82 -2.12 -31.14
CA ALA A 297 3.44 -3.35 -31.85
C ALA A 297 3.40 -3.00 -33.34
N LYS A 298 4.15 -3.74 -34.17
CA LYS A 298 4.32 -3.49 -35.61
C LYS A 298 2.94 -3.29 -36.25
N PHE A 299 2.51 -2.04 -36.39
CA PHE A 299 1.35 -1.67 -37.16
C PHE A 299 1.75 -1.93 -38.61
N LYS A 300 1.43 -3.12 -39.13
CA LYS A 300 1.35 -3.31 -40.57
C LYS A 300 0.21 -2.40 -41.02
N PRO A 301 0.45 -1.32 -41.77
CA PRO A 301 -0.65 -0.62 -42.39
C PRO A 301 -1.37 -1.64 -43.30
N LEU A 302 -2.68 -1.75 -43.13
CA LEU A 302 -3.53 -2.40 -44.10
C LEU A 302 -3.40 -1.60 -45.40
N ASN A 303 -2.67 -2.16 -46.36
CA ASN A 303 -2.65 -1.66 -47.72
C ASN A 303 -4.10 -1.65 -48.25
N LYS A 304 -4.58 -0.47 -48.64
CA LYS A 304 -5.56 -0.31 -49.70
C LYS A 304 -4.88 0.42 -50.83
#